data_AF-A0A259JXX8-F1
#
_entry.id   AF-A0A259JXX8-F1
#
_cell.length_a   1.000
_cell.length_b   1.000
_cell.length_c   1.000
_cell.angle_alpha   90.00
_cell.angle_beta   90.00
_cell.angle_gamma   90.00
#
_symmetry.space_group_name_H-M   'P 1'
#
loop_
_entity.id
_entity.type
_entity.pdbx_description
1 polymer ?
#
loop_
_entity_poly.entity_id
_entity_poly.type
_entity_poly.pdbx_seq_one_letter_code
_entity_poly.pdbx_strand_id
1 'polypeptide(L)'
;MERSQILETMGELKLYGMKAAYDEIIATAVKRQHEPQRIVGDLLSAEISEKQARSIKYQITIAKLPLAKDIDDFVFDDTPI
;
A
#
# COMPACT_ATOMS: atom_id res chain seq x y z
N MET A 1 5.54 -6.00 -25.32
CA MET A 1 6.33 -5.10 -24.45
C MET A 1 7.25 -5.97 -23.63
N GLU A 2 8.52 -5.61 -23.53
CA GLU A 2 9.47 -6.32 -22.66
C GLU A 2 9.14 -6.05 -21.18
N ARG A 3 9.51 -6.99 -20.29
CA ARG A 3 9.27 -6.85 -18.83
C ARG A 3 9.78 -5.51 -18.29
N SER A 4 10.97 -5.08 -18.72
CA SER A 4 11.57 -3.80 -18.32
C SER A 4 10.66 -2.62 -18.65
N GLN A 5 10.13 -2.59 -19.87
CA GLN A 5 9.23 -1.54 -20.35
C GLN A 5 7.91 -1.56 -19.58
N ILE A 6 7.37 -2.74 -19.25
CA ILE A 6 6.16 -2.85 -18.43
C ILE A 6 6.38 -2.25 -17.03
N LEU A 7 7.48 -2.58 -16.37
CA LEU A 7 7.80 -2.07 -15.03
C LEU A 7 8.11 -0.57 -15.01
N GLU A 8 8.67 -0.05 -16.09
CA GLU A 8 8.89 1.38 -16.31
C GLU A 8 7.56 2.11 -16.45
N THR A 9 6.70 1.69 -17.39
CA THR A 9 5.37 2.27 -17.59
C THR A 9 4.50 2.17 -16.34
N MET A 10 4.55 1.07 -15.58
CA MET A 10 3.87 0.98 -14.29
C MET A 10 4.37 2.02 -13.29
N GLY A 11 5.67 2.34 -13.30
CA GLY A 11 6.24 3.43 -12.50
C GLY A 11 5.71 4.79 -12.92
N GLU A 12 5.67 5.07 -14.22
CA GLU A 12 5.15 6.32 -14.79
C GLU A 12 3.66 6.52 -14.47
N LEU A 13 2.87 5.45 -14.57
CA LEU A 13 1.44 5.44 -14.24
C LEU A 13 1.16 5.39 -12.72
N LYS A 14 2.21 5.41 -11.89
CA LYS A 14 2.10 5.33 -10.42
C LYS A 14 1.38 4.08 -9.92
N LEU A 15 1.50 2.97 -10.66
CA LEU A 15 0.95 1.66 -10.33
C LEU A 15 1.90 0.88 -9.42
N TYR A 16 2.14 1.42 -8.23
CA TYR A 16 3.20 0.96 -7.33
C TYR A 16 2.92 -0.45 -6.77
N GLY A 17 1.66 -0.77 -6.48
CA GLY A 17 1.27 -2.09 -5.99
C GLY A 17 1.44 -3.15 -7.07
N MET A 18 1.02 -2.84 -8.31
CA MET A 18 1.27 -3.74 -9.46
C MET A 18 2.75 -3.98 -9.69
N LYS A 19 3.54 -2.90 -9.71
CA LYS A 19 4.98 -2.97 -9.96
C LYS A 19 5.70 -3.84 -8.92
N ALA A 20 5.32 -3.72 -7.65
CA ALA A 20 5.91 -4.48 -6.55
C ALA A 20 5.53 -5.97 -6.61
N ALA A 21 4.28 -6.29 -6.97
CA ALA A 21 3.77 -7.66 -7.00
C ALA A 21 3.99 -8.39 -8.34
N TYR A 22 4.49 -7.71 -9.37
CA TYR A 22 4.55 -8.20 -10.74
C TYR A 22 5.25 -9.56 -10.86
N ASP A 23 6.49 -9.68 -10.36
CA ASP A 23 7.28 -10.91 -10.55
C ASP A 23 6.66 -12.12 -9.83
N GLU A 24 6.13 -11.89 -8.62
CA GLU A 24 5.50 -12.94 -7.83
C GLU A 24 4.20 -13.44 -8.47
N ILE A 25 3.35 -12.52 -8.94
CA ILE A 25 2.09 -12.86 -9.60
C ILE A 25 2.37 -13.57 -10.93
N ILE A 26 3.31 -13.10 -11.74
CA ILE A 26 3.66 -13.74 -13.02
C ILE A 26 4.27 -15.12 -12.79
N ALA A 27 5.20 -15.27 -11.83
CA ALA A 27 5.78 -16.58 -11.49
C ALA A 27 4.70 -17.57 -11.05
N THR A 28 3.74 -17.11 -10.22
CA THR A 28 2.61 -17.93 -9.77
C THR A 28 1.67 -18.29 -10.92
N ALA A 29 1.38 -17.32 -11.80
CA ALA A 29 0.52 -17.50 -12.95
C ALA A 29 1.08 -18.51 -13.95
N VAL A 30 2.38 -18.47 -14.22
CA VAL A 30 3.06 -19.45 -15.08
C VAL A 30 2.99 -20.85 -14.46
N LYS A 31 3.26 -20.96 -13.15
CA LYS A 31 3.23 -22.25 -12.44
C LYS A 31 1.84 -22.87 -12.38
N ARG A 32 0.80 -22.05 -12.26
CA ARG A 32 -0.59 -22.50 -12.06
C ARG A 32 -1.47 -22.35 -13.29
N GLN A 33 -0.89 -21.98 -14.44
CA GLN A 33 -1.59 -21.72 -15.70
C GLN A 33 -2.82 -20.82 -15.50
N HIS A 34 -2.62 -19.70 -14.80
CA HIS A 34 -3.73 -18.77 -14.56
C HIS A 34 -4.19 -18.14 -15.86
N GLU A 35 -5.51 -18.14 -16.06
CA GLU A 35 -6.14 -17.42 -17.16
C GLU A 35 -5.76 -15.93 -17.12
N PRO A 36 -5.54 -15.28 -18.28
CA PRO A 36 -5.10 -13.88 -18.33
C PRO A 36 -5.96 -12.93 -17.50
N GLN A 37 -7.28 -13.16 -17.46
CA GLN A 37 -8.23 -12.37 -16.68
C GLN A 37 -7.92 -12.41 -15.17
N ARG A 38 -7.48 -13.56 -14.67
CA ARG A 38 -7.09 -13.74 -13.26
C ARG A 38 -5.80 -13.00 -12.95
N ILE A 39 -4.80 -13.05 -13.83
CA ILE A 39 -3.54 -12.33 -13.68
C ILE A 39 -3.80 -10.81 -13.57
N VAL A 40 -4.66 -10.29 -14.45
CA VAL A 40 -5.06 -8.87 -14.42
C VAL A 40 -5.79 -8.54 -13.12
N GLY A 41 -6.69 -9.43 -12.67
CA GLY A 41 -7.38 -9.29 -11.38
C GLY A 41 -6.42 -9.21 -10.20
N ASP A 42 -5.46 -10.15 -10.12
CA ASP A 42 -4.47 -10.21 -9.04
C ASP A 42 -3.59 -8.95 -9.01
N LEU A 43 -3.16 -8.45 -10.18
CA LEU A 43 -2.43 -7.19 -10.31
C LEU A 43 -3.28 -5.99 -9.82
N LEU A 44 -4.54 -5.91 -10.23
CA LEU A 44 -5.45 -4.84 -9.80
C LEU A 44 -5.70 -4.88 -8.29
N SER A 45 -5.86 -6.07 -7.71
CA SER A 45 -6.02 -6.24 -6.26
C SER A 45 -4.78 -5.78 -5.49
N ALA A 46 -3.57 -6.06 -6.00
CA ALA A 46 -2.33 -5.55 -5.40
C ALA A 46 -2.27 -4.02 -5.41
N GLU A 47 -2.69 -3.40 -6.51
CA GLU A 47 -2.73 -1.94 -6.65
C GLU A 47 -3.72 -1.27 -5.70
N ILE A 48 -4.92 -1.85 -5.57
CA ILE A 48 -5.96 -1.35 -4.66
C ILE A 48 -5.47 -1.42 -3.21
N SER A 49 -4.83 -2.54 -2.85
CA SER A 49 -4.30 -2.76 -1.50
C SER A 49 -3.20 -1.74 -1.16
N GLU A 50 -2.30 -1.45 -2.10
CA GLU A 50 -1.26 -0.44 -1.92
C GLU A 50 -1.86 0.96 -1.73
N LYS A 51 -2.81 1.35 -2.59
CA LYS A 51 -3.50 2.64 -2.50
C LYS A 51 -4.25 2.81 -1.19
N GLN A 52 -4.90 1.75 -0.72
CA GLN A 52 -5.60 1.76 0.56
C GLN A 52 -4.62 1.92 1.73
N ALA A 53 -3.52 1.16 1.74
CA ALA A 53 -2.48 1.30 2.76
C ALA A 53 -1.87 2.71 2.78
N ARG A 54 -1.62 3.29 1.60
CA ARG A 54 -1.12 4.67 1.46
C ARG A 54 -2.13 5.69 1.97
N SER A 55 -3.42 5.52 1.66
CA SER A 55 -4.50 6.38 2.15
C SER A 55 -4.62 6.32 3.68
N ILE A 56 -4.59 5.13 4.27
CA ILE A 56 -4.60 4.95 5.74
C ILE A 56 -3.39 5.65 6.37
N LYS A 57 -2.19 5.44 5.82
CA LYS A 57 -0.98 6.10 6.32
C LYS A 57 -1.10 7.63 6.26
N TYR A 58 -1.64 8.15 5.17
CA TYR A 58 -1.90 9.58 5.02
C TYR A 58 -2.91 10.10 6.05
N GLN A 59 -4.03 9.39 6.25
CA GLN A 59 -5.04 9.73 7.24
C GLN A 59 -4.46 9.73 8.67
N ILE A 60 -3.69 8.72 9.05
CA ILE A 60 -3.02 8.64 10.37
C ILE A 60 -2.05 9.82 10.55
N THR A 61 -1.28 10.14 9.52
CA THR A 61 -0.31 11.24 9.56
C THR A 61 -1.00 12.59 9.75
N ILE A 62 -2.10 12.85 9.03
CA ILE A 62 -2.88 14.10 9.17
C ILE A 62 -3.60 14.17 10.50
N ALA A 63 -4.17 13.04 10.94
CA ALA A 63 -4.92 12.96 12.19
C ALA A 63 -4.06 13.35 13.39
N LYS A 64 -2.72 13.45 13.22
CA LYS A 64 -1.74 13.69 14.31
C LYS A 64 -2.14 12.85 15.51
N LEU A 65 -2.47 11.57 15.23
CA LEU A 65 -3.04 10.68 16.24
C LEU A 65 -2.11 10.81 17.46
N PRO A 66 -2.62 11.30 18.61
CA PRO A 66 -1.74 11.60 19.71
C PRO A 66 -1.01 10.31 20.03
N LEU A 67 0.33 10.35 19.86
CA LEU A 67 1.19 9.32 20.42
C LEU A 67 0.69 9.14 21.84
N ALA A 68 0.38 7.90 22.24
CA ALA A 68 -0.23 7.62 23.53
C ALA A 68 0.51 8.46 24.58
N LYS A 69 -0.16 9.51 25.09
CA LYS A 69 0.42 10.30 26.15
C LYS A 69 0.50 9.34 27.31
N ASP A 70 1.71 9.01 27.72
CA ASP A 70 1.88 8.31 28.99
C ASP A 70 1.29 9.22 30.08
N ILE A 71 0.83 8.63 31.17
CA ILE A 71 0.22 9.37 32.28
C ILE A 71 1.16 10.49 32.77
N ASP A 72 2.47 10.31 32.59
CA ASP A 72 3.53 11.26 32.94
C ASP A 72 3.59 12.51 32.04
N ASP A 73 3.00 12.48 30.83
CA ASP A 73 2.92 13.62 29.90
C ASP A 73 1.67 14.49 30.11
N PHE A 74 0.82 14.15 31.08
CA PHE A 74 -0.31 14.97 31.48
C PHE A 74 0.14 16.04 32.49
N VAL A 75 0.33 17.27 32.02
CA VAL A 75 0.51 18.43 32.89
C VAL A 75 -0.86 18.89 33.39
N PHE A 76 -1.13 18.66 34.68
CA PHE A 76 -2.32 19.16 35.39
C PHE A 76 -2.07 20.57 35.94
N ASP A 77 -1.72 21.53 35.07
CA ASP A 77 -1.77 22.94 35.49
C ASP A 77 -3.24 23.41 35.39
N ASP A 78 -3.71 24.13 36.41
CA ASP A 78 -5.07 24.67 36.61
C ASP A 78 -6.20 23.74 37.10
N THR A 79 -5.91 22.59 37.73
CA THR A 79 -6.94 21.91 38.56
C THR A 79 -6.85 22.34 40.02
N PRO A 80 -7.85 23.08 40.56
CA PRO A 80 -7.95 23.35 41.98
C PRO A 80 -8.51 22.11 42.69
N ILE A 81 -7.63 21.15 43.00
CA ILE A 81 -7.83 20.22 44.12
C ILE A 81 -6.84 20.54 45.23
#